data_AF-A0A6J7PCE2-F1
#
_entry.id   AF-A0A6J7PCE2-F1
#
_cell.length_a   1.000
_cell.length_b   1.000
_cell.length_c   1.000
_cell.angle_alpha   90.00
_cell.angle_beta   90.00
_cell.angle_gamma   90.00
#
_symmetry.space_group_name_H-M   'P 1'
#
loop_
_entity.id
_entity.type
_entity.pdbx_description
1 polymer ?
#
loop_
_entity_poly.entity_id
_entity_poly.type
_entity_poly.pdbx_seq_one_letter_code
_entity_poly.pdbx_strand_id
1 'polypeptide(L)'
;MGKSEPVRDLTSTIHLGPRNTVKDRSELLAQLSDSDRLAISELPQDRALLISLSASGQGQRLLISEDVTSIGRGVESEIFLSDITVSRRHAQIERSRRGNSSEFLLRDRGSLNGTYVNNVSQRESKLSSGDEVQIGKFRFLFIRGDK
;
A
#
# COMPACT_ATOMS: atom_id res chain seq x y z
N MET A 1 42.09 -7.29 -25.17
CA MET A 1 41.30 -6.12 -24.72
C MET A 1 39.94 -6.63 -24.27
N GLY A 2 39.83 -7.09 -23.02
CA GLY A 2 38.61 -7.72 -22.50
C GLY A 2 37.55 -6.67 -22.20
N LYS A 3 36.40 -6.73 -22.87
CA LYS A 3 35.22 -5.96 -22.48
C LYS A 3 34.56 -6.70 -21.32
N SER A 4 34.70 -6.16 -20.11
CA SER A 4 33.91 -6.56 -18.95
C SER A 4 32.48 -6.08 -19.16
N GLU A 5 31.56 -7.03 -19.36
CA GLU A 5 30.13 -6.77 -19.25
C GLU A 5 29.81 -6.37 -17.81
N PRO A 6 28.90 -5.40 -17.57
CA PRO A 6 28.47 -5.10 -16.22
C PRO A 6 27.68 -6.29 -15.69
N VAL A 7 28.14 -6.86 -14.57
CA VAL A 7 27.41 -7.83 -13.77
C VAL A 7 26.08 -7.19 -13.41
N ARG A 8 25.01 -7.58 -14.11
CA ARG A 8 23.65 -7.18 -13.75
C ARG A 8 23.36 -7.86 -12.42
N ASP A 9 23.29 -7.06 -11.36
CA ASP A 9 22.80 -7.47 -10.05
C ASP A 9 21.44 -8.15 -10.23
N LEU A 10 21.43 -9.49 -10.19
CA LEU A 10 20.24 -10.32 -10.30
C LEU A 10 19.45 -10.15 -9.00
N THR A 11 18.67 -9.08 -8.89
CA THR A 11 17.65 -9.02 -7.85
C THR A 11 16.51 -9.92 -8.31
N SER A 12 16.58 -11.19 -7.92
CA SER A 12 15.59 -12.21 -8.25
C SER A 12 14.18 -11.71 -7.92
N THR A 13 13.32 -11.66 -8.94
CA THR A 13 11.88 -11.44 -8.74
C THR A 13 11.36 -12.61 -7.89
N ILE A 14 11.05 -12.33 -6.62
CA ILE A 14 10.42 -13.32 -5.74
C ILE A 14 9.03 -13.56 -6.32
N HIS A 15 8.80 -14.76 -6.84
CA HIS A 15 7.50 -15.19 -7.28
C HIS A 15 6.62 -15.36 -6.04
N LEU A 16 5.96 -14.28 -5.65
CA LEU A 16 4.83 -14.31 -4.74
C LEU A 16 3.85 -15.34 -5.32
N GLY A 17 3.61 -16.42 -4.58
CA GLY A 17 2.71 -17.50 -4.99
C GLY A 17 1.30 -16.99 -5.36
N PRO A 18 0.37 -17.88 -5.76
CA PRO A 18 -0.95 -17.48 -6.24
C PRO A 18 -1.55 -16.42 -5.32
N ARG A 19 -1.82 -15.24 -5.90
CA ARG A 19 -2.40 -14.10 -5.19
C ARG A 19 -3.78 -14.55 -4.73
N ASN A 20 -3.89 -14.95 -3.47
CA ASN A 20 -5.14 -15.40 -2.90
C ASN A 20 -6.01 -14.16 -2.76
N THR A 21 -6.73 -13.81 -3.84
CA THR A 21 -7.69 -12.72 -3.88
C THR A 21 -8.60 -12.90 -2.69
N VAL A 22 -8.66 -11.94 -1.77
CA VAL A 22 -9.80 -11.93 -0.86
C VAL A 22 -10.97 -11.55 -1.76
N LYS A 23 -11.73 -12.56 -2.19
CA LYS A 23 -12.71 -12.44 -3.28
C LYS A 23 -13.90 -11.57 -2.89
N ASP A 24 -14.05 -11.26 -1.61
CA ASP A 24 -15.17 -10.49 -1.12
C ASP A 24 -14.71 -9.33 -0.22
N ARG A 25 -14.95 -8.11 -0.70
CA ARG A 25 -14.77 -6.88 0.08
C ARG A 25 -15.57 -6.92 1.39
N SER A 26 -16.71 -7.63 1.39
CA SER A 26 -17.56 -7.81 2.56
C SER A 26 -16.88 -8.69 3.61
N GLU A 27 -16.15 -9.73 3.19
CA GLU A 27 -15.35 -10.57 4.10
C GLU A 27 -14.14 -9.81 4.66
N LEU A 28 -13.50 -8.95 3.86
CA LEU A 28 -12.43 -8.05 4.34
C LEU A 28 -12.93 -7.10 5.42
N LEU A 29 -14.05 -6.44 5.16
CA LEU A 29 -14.68 -5.51 6.11
C LEU A 29 -15.22 -6.25 7.35
N ALA A 30 -15.64 -7.52 7.22
CA ALA A 30 -16.06 -8.34 8.35
C ALA A 30 -14.90 -8.70 9.29
N GLN A 31 -13.67 -8.78 8.78
CA GLN A 31 -12.47 -9.07 9.57
C GLN A 31 -11.93 -7.87 10.36
N LEU A 32 -12.48 -6.67 10.15
CA LEU A 32 -12.10 -5.48 10.90
C LEU A 32 -12.53 -5.59 12.36
N SER A 33 -11.58 -5.32 13.27
CA SER A 33 -11.84 -5.27 14.71
C SER A 33 -12.73 -4.07 15.07
N ASP A 34 -13.36 -4.10 16.25
CA ASP A 34 -14.13 -2.95 16.75
C ASP A 34 -13.27 -1.68 16.85
N SER A 35 -11.98 -1.84 17.15
CA SER A 35 -11.02 -0.74 17.18
C SER A 35 -10.76 -0.15 15.79
N ASP A 36 -10.74 -0.98 14.74
CA ASP A 36 -10.62 -0.50 13.36
C ASP A 36 -11.88 0.25 12.95
N ARG A 37 -13.06 -0.28 13.30
CA ARG A 37 -14.36 0.36 13.00
C ARG A 37 -14.49 1.73 13.66
N LEU A 38 -14.09 1.85 14.93
CA LEU A 38 -14.06 3.14 15.64
C LEU A 38 -13.12 4.12 14.95
N ALA A 39 -11.90 3.70 14.64
CA ALA A 39 -10.92 4.54 13.95
C ALA A 39 -11.42 5.02 12.58
N ILE A 40 -12.07 4.16 11.81
CA ILE A 40 -12.71 4.54 10.53
C ILE A 40 -13.82 5.57 10.78
N SER A 41 -14.65 5.36 11.80
CA SER A 41 -15.79 6.24 12.09
C SER A 41 -15.36 7.64 12.55
N GLU A 42 -14.15 7.80 13.08
CA GLU A 42 -13.60 9.08 13.55
C GLU A 42 -12.64 9.73 12.54
N LEU A 43 -12.40 9.07 11.40
CA LEU A 43 -11.43 9.53 10.40
C LEU A 43 -11.95 10.78 9.66
N PRO A 44 -11.24 11.91 9.71
CA PRO A 44 -11.61 13.12 8.96
C PRO A 44 -11.61 12.91 7.44
N GLN A 45 -12.46 13.64 6.71
CA GLN A 45 -12.62 13.59 5.24
C GLN A 45 -11.33 13.86 4.44
N ASP A 46 -10.37 14.53 5.07
CA ASP A 46 -9.08 14.82 4.46
C ASP A 46 -8.01 13.76 4.76
N ARG A 47 -8.34 12.67 5.43
CA ARG A 47 -7.38 11.60 5.81
C ARG A 47 -7.79 10.24 5.27
N ALA A 48 -6.83 9.32 5.26
CA ALA A 48 -7.07 7.92 4.95
C ALA A 48 -6.29 6.98 5.89
N LEU A 49 -6.69 5.72 5.92
CA LEU A 49 -6.03 4.63 6.63
C LEU A 49 -5.67 3.52 5.65
N LEU A 50 -4.48 2.93 5.82
CA LEU A 50 -4.18 1.59 5.34
C LEU A 50 -4.28 0.63 6.53
N ILE A 51 -5.21 -0.32 6.45
CA ILE A 51 -5.43 -1.34 7.48
C ILE A 51 -4.85 -2.65 6.97
N SER A 52 -3.87 -3.20 7.67
CA SER A 52 -3.19 -4.41 7.24
C SER A 52 -4.08 -5.65 7.34
N LEU A 53 -4.14 -6.39 6.23
CA LEU A 53 -4.91 -7.62 6.05
C LEU A 53 -4.06 -8.88 6.16
N SER A 54 -2.74 -8.74 6.10
CA SER A 54 -1.79 -9.86 6.18
C SER A 54 -1.51 -10.22 7.64
N ALA A 55 -1.43 -11.53 7.95
CA ALA A 55 -1.08 -12.02 9.29
C ALA A 55 0.26 -11.48 9.80
N SER A 56 1.21 -11.18 8.90
CA SER A 56 2.51 -10.60 9.25
C SER A 56 2.47 -9.14 9.69
N GLY A 57 1.31 -8.49 9.66
CA GLY A 57 1.09 -7.13 10.14
C GLY A 57 -0.32 -6.94 10.67
N GLN A 58 -0.96 -8.00 11.17
CA GLN A 58 -2.37 -7.99 11.54
C GLN A 58 -2.67 -6.87 12.56
N GLY A 59 -3.70 -6.06 12.30
CA GLY A 59 -4.12 -4.96 13.17
C GLY A 59 -3.29 -3.67 13.06
N GLN A 60 -2.26 -3.62 12.19
CA GLN A 60 -1.55 -2.38 11.93
C GLN A 60 -2.41 -1.42 11.11
N ARG A 61 -2.58 -0.20 11.65
CA ARG A 61 -3.25 0.93 11.02
C ARG A 61 -2.23 2.01 10.71
N LEU A 62 -2.15 2.40 9.45
CA LEU A 62 -1.19 3.40 8.97
C LEU A 62 -1.99 4.60 8.48
N LEU A 63 -1.82 5.75 9.14
CA LEU A 63 -2.50 6.98 8.81
C LEU A 63 -1.83 7.67 7.62
N ILE A 64 -2.64 8.12 6.66
CA ILE A 64 -2.24 8.97 5.55
C ILE A 64 -2.81 10.37 5.85
N SER A 65 -1.96 11.25 6.39
CA SER A 65 -2.31 12.64 6.72
C SER A 65 -1.51 13.67 5.92
N GLU A 66 -0.35 13.28 5.42
CA GLU A 66 0.55 14.17 4.69
C GLU A 66 0.17 14.28 3.21
N ASP A 67 0.69 15.30 2.53
CA ASP A 67 0.45 15.49 1.10
C ASP A 67 1.19 14.44 0.26
N VAL A 68 2.29 13.88 0.78
CA VAL A 68 2.99 12.73 0.20
C VAL A 68 3.44 11.79 1.31
N THR A 69 2.87 10.59 1.35
CA THR A 69 3.30 9.51 2.25
C THR A 69 4.10 8.48 1.47
N SER A 70 5.38 8.29 1.83
CA SER A 70 6.28 7.34 1.17
C SER A 70 6.17 5.94 1.77
N ILE A 71 6.22 4.90 0.93
CA ILE A 71 6.09 3.50 1.33
C ILE A 71 7.27 2.69 0.79
N GLY A 72 7.93 1.93 1.66
CA GLY A 72 9.06 1.11 1.26
C GLY A 72 9.78 0.44 2.44
N ARG A 73 10.80 -0.35 2.12
CA ARG A 73 11.69 -0.94 3.15
C ARG A 73 12.90 -0.08 3.50
N GLY A 74 13.01 1.11 2.90
CA GLY A 74 14.05 2.08 3.23
C GLY A 74 13.68 2.78 4.53
N VAL A 75 14.66 3.04 5.40
CA VAL A 75 14.44 3.73 6.68
C VAL A 75 13.93 5.16 6.51
N GLU A 76 14.11 5.72 5.31
CA GLU A 76 13.57 7.01 4.90
C GLU A 76 12.08 6.98 4.55
N SER A 77 11.45 5.79 4.48
CA SER A 77 10.03 5.66 4.16
C SER A 77 9.17 5.94 5.40
N GLU A 78 8.16 6.79 5.25
CA GLU A 78 7.19 7.10 6.31
C GLU A 78 6.42 5.84 6.74
N ILE A 79 5.96 5.07 5.76
CA ILE A 79 5.46 3.72 5.97
C ILE A 79 6.59 2.74 5.67
N PHE A 80 7.24 2.30 6.75
CA PHE A 80 8.31 1.32 6.70
C PHE A 80 7.77 -0.11 6.69
N LEU A 81 8.06 -0.85 5.62
CA LEU A 81 7.67 -2.25 5.45
C LEU A 81 8.94 -3.12 5.39
N SER A 82 9.26 -3.79 6.50
CA SER A 82 10.48 -4.59 6.67
C SER A 82 10.42 -5.96 5.98
N ASP A 83 10.36 -5.96 4.65
CA ASP A 83 10.42 -7.21 3.88
C ASP A 83 11.20 -7.07 2.58
N ILE A 84 11.88 -8.15 2.19
CA ILE A 84 12.70 -8.20 0.98
C ILE A 84 11.87 -8.09 -0.31
N THR A 85 10.58 -8.44 -0.26
CA THR A 85 9.65 -8.26 -1.39
C THR A 85 9.27 -6.80 -1.61
N VAL A 86 9.67 -5.89 -0.73
CA VAL A 86 9.41 -4.46 -0.84
C VAL A 86 10.69 -3.73 -1.26
N SER A 87 10.64 -2.91 -2.32
CA SER A 87 11.75 -2.03 -2.69
C SER A 87 12.02 -0.97 -1.61
N ARG A 88 13.25 -0.43 -1.53
CA ARG A 88 13.59 0.61 -0.53
C ARG A 88 12.69 1.85 -0.68
N ARG A 89 12.45 2.27 -1.92
CA ARG A 89 11.47 3.26 -2.33
C ARG A 89 10.46 2.56 -3.24
N HIS A 90 9.37 2.06 -2.68
CA HIS A 90 8.45 1.18 -3.42
C HIS A 90 7.33 1.96 -4.08
N ALA A 91 6.59 2.69 -3.28
CA ALA A 91 5.44 3.46 -3.71
C ALA A 91 5.31 4.74 -2.89
N GLN A 92 4.41 5.61 -3.29
CA GLN A 92 3.96 6.72 -2.47
C GLN A 92 2.47 6.94 -2.69
N ILE A 93 1.80 7.44 -1.66
CA ILE A 93 0.44 7.95 -1.76
C ILE A 93 0.52 9.46 -1.75
N GLU A 94 0.04 10.08 -2.82
CA GLU A 94 -0.10 11.53 -2.94
C GLU A 94 -1.54 11.90 -2.58
N ARG A 95 -1.68 12.83 -1.65
CA ARG A 95 -2.95 13.38 -1.23
C ARG A 95 -3.11 14.77 -1.83
N SER A 96 -4.21 14.99 -2.52
CA SER A 96 -4.59 16.30 -3.05
C SER A 96 -5.89 16.77 -2.40
N ARG A 97 -5.84 17.93 -1.72
CA ARG A 97 -7.01 18.51 -1.06
C ARG A 97 -7.97 19.11 -2.10
N ARG A 98 -9.26 18.76 -1.96
CA ARG A 98 -10.39 19.23 -2.77
C ARG A 98 -11.51 19.69 -1.83
N GLY A 99 -11.51 20.98 -1.50
CA GLY A 99 -12.44 21.53 -0.52
C GLY A 99 -12.24 20.86 0.84
N ASN A 100 -13.32 20.30 1.39
CA ASN A 100 -13.29 19.57 2.67
C ASN A 100 -12.85 18.10 2.54
N SER A 101 -12.63 17.62 1.32
CA SER A 101 -12.25 16.23 1.04
C SER A 101 -10.83 16.12 0.46
N SER A 102 -10.29 14.91 0.39
CA SER A 102 -9.05 14.64 -0.34
C SER A 102 -9.19 13.53 -1.37
N GLU A 103 -8.48 13.71 -2.48
CA GLU A 103 -8.20 12.66 -3.47
C GLU A 103 -6.86 12.01 -3.15
N PHE A 104 -6.78 10.70 -3.31
CA PHE A 104 -5.58 9.93 -3.01
C PHE A 104 -5.13 9.19 -4.27
N LEU A 105 -3.85 9.34 -4.61
CA LEU A 105 -3.23 8.75 -5.79
C LEU A 105 -2.05 7.88 -5.35
N LEU A 106 -2.14 6.58 -5.59
CA LEU A 106 -1.03 5.66 -5.39
C LEU A 106 -0.12 5.69 -6.62
N ARG A 107 1.18 5.88 -6.41
CA ARG A 107 2.21 5.80 -7.46
C ARG A 107 3.28 4.79 -7.09
N ASP A 108 3.52 3.83 -7.98
CA ASP A 108 4.70 2.97 -7.91
C ASP A 108 5.95 3.76 -8.32
N ARG A 109 7.06 3.58 -7.58
CA ARG A 109 8.32 4.32 -7.79
C ARG A 109 9.38 3.52 -8.53
N GLY A 110 8.97 2.55 -9.35
CA GLY A 110 9.87 1.62 -10.03
C GLY A 110 10.24 0.44 -9.13
N SER A 111 9.26 -0.08 -8.41
CA SER A 111 9.47 -1.23 -7.53
C SER A 111 9.78 -2.50 -8.34
N LEU A 112 10.51 -3.44 -7.75
CA LEU A 112 10.88 -4.68 -8.44
C LEU A 112 9.69 -5.62 -8.64
N ASN A 113 8.82 -5.72 -7.62
CA ASN A 113 7.70 -6.67 -7.62
C ASN A 113 6.38 -6.04 -8.08
N GLY A 114 6.37 -4.72 -8.30
CA GLY A 114 5.19 -3.94 -8.66
C GLY A 114 4.29 -3.64 -7.45
N THR A 115 3.46 -2.62 -7.65
CA THR A 115 2.34 -2.27 -6.78
C THR A 115 1.03 -2.75 -7.41
N TYR A 116 0.09 -3.24 -6.61
CA TYR A 116 -1.19 -3.74 -7.10
C TYR A 116 -2.35 -3.09 -6.37
N VAL A 117 -3.42 -2.79 -7.10
CA VAL A 117 -4.71 -2.36 -6.56
C VAL A 117 -5.77 -3.33 -7.05
N ASN A 118 -6.52 -3.93 -6.11
CA ASN A 118 -7.52 -4.95 -6.39
C ASN A 118 -6.97 -6.07 -7.29
N ASN A 119 -5.76 -6.55 -6.97
CA ASN A 119 -5.00 -7.59 -7.70
C ASN A 119 -4.56 -7.25 -9.14
N VAL A 120 -4.78 -6.00 -9.58
CA VAL A 120 -4.29 -5.50 -10.88
C VAL A 120 -3.01 -4.70 -10.66
N SER A 121 -1.97 -4.95 -11.46
CA SER A 121 -0.73 -4.19 -11.36
C SER A 121 -0.96 -2.76 -11.85
N GLN A 122 -0.56 -1.78 -11.03
CA GLN A 122 -0.74 -0.37 -11.33
C GLN A 122 0.58 0.37 -11.15
N ARG A 123 0.94 1.20 -12.13
CA ARG A 123 1.99 2.22 -11.94
C ARG A 123 1.45 3.45 -11.24
N GLU A 124 0.19 3.77 -11.51
CA GLU A 124 -0.54 4.87 -10.91
C GLU A 124 -2.01 4.46 -10.79
N SER A 125 -2.63 4.72 -9.63
CA SER A 125 -4.05 4.43 -9.41
C SER A 125 -4.67 5.43 -8.46
N LYS A 126 -5.80 6.02 -8.84
CA LYS A 126 -6.65 6.75 -7.89
C LYS A 126 -7.25 5.73 -6.92
N LEU A 127 -7.12 5.97 -5.63
CA LEU A 127 -7.64 5.08 -4.59
C LEU A 127 -9.05 5.49 -4.18
N SER A 128 -9.89 4.50 -3.99
CA SER A 128 -11.25 4.62 -3.45
C SER A 128 -11.38 3.81 -2.17
N SER A 129 -12.21 4.29 -1.24
CA SER A 129 -12.43 3.60 0.03
C SER A 129 -12.92 2.17 -0.20
N GLY A 130 -12.25 1.20 0.42
CA GLY A 130 -12.46 -0.23 0.23
C GLY A 130 -11.54 -0.92 -0.77
N ASP A 131 -10.62 -0.20 -1.43
CA ASP A 131 -9.63 -0.81 -2.33
C ASP A 131 -8.61 -1.64 -1.55
N GLU A 132 -8.25 -2.80 -2.09
CA GLU A 132 -7.12 -3.60 -1.61
C GLU A 132 -5.83 -3.11 -2.29
N VAL A 133 -4.87 -2.63 -1.50
CA VAL A 133 -3.54 -2.23 -1.96
C VAL A 133 -2.54 -3.30 -1.56
N GLN A 134 -1.76 -3.81 -2.51
CA GLN A 134 -0.69 -4.77 -2.26
C GLN A 134 0.67 -4.19 -2.64
N ILE A 135 1.62 -4.31 -1.70
CA ILE A 135 3.01 -3.88 -1.82
C ILE A 135 3.88 -5.02 -1.29
N GLY A 136 4.60 -5.70 -2.20
CA GLY A 136 5.30 -6.95 -1.86
C GLY A 136 4.33 -8.02 -1.33
N LYS A 137 4.63 -8.58 -0.14
CA LYS A 137 3.74 -9.52 0.58
C LYS A 137 2.64 -8.85 1.42
N PHE A 138 2.70 -7.53 1.61
CA PHE A 138 1.75 -6.82 2.46
C PHE A 138 0.51 -6.48 1.66
N ARG A 139 -0.65 -6.71 2.27
CA ARG A 139 -1.96 -6.32 1.75
C ARG A 139 -2.63 -5.39 2.74
N PHE A 140 -3.22 -4.34 2.23
CA PHE A 140 -3.88 -3.31 3.01
C PHE A 140 -5.26 -3.04 2.43
N LEU A 141 -6.22 -2.82 3.31
CA LEU A 141 -7.48 -2.19 2.96
C LEU A 141 -7.30 -0.68 3.07
N PHE A 142 -7.53 0.04 1.98
CA PHE A 142 -7.54 1.50 1.98
C PHE A 142 -8.91 2.01 2.38
N ILE A 143 -8.97 2.86 3.42
CA ILE A 143 -10.21 3.49 3.88
C ILE A 143 -10.01 5.00 3.91
N ARG A 144 -10.87 5.75 3.23
CA ARG A 144 -10.92 7.21 3.33
C ARG A 144 -11.86 7.62 4.46
N GLY A 145 -11.58 8.74 5.13
CA GLY A 145 -12.55 9.35 6.03
C GLY A 145 -13.75 9.91 5.26
N ASP A 146 -14.93 9.77 5.86
CA ASP A 146 -16.19 10.25 5.29
C ASP A 146 -16.81 11.40 6.13
N LYS A 147 -16.17 11.81 7.24
CA LYS A 147 -16.63 12.89 8.13
C LYS A 147 -16.10 14.29 7.84
#